data_AF-A0A535YZB5-F1
#
_entry.id   AF-A0A535YZB5-F1
#
_cell.length_a   1.000
_cell.length_b   1.000
_cell.length_c   1.000
_cell.angle_alpha   90.00
_cell.angle_beta   90.00
_cell.angle_gamma   90.00
#
_symmetry.space_group_name_H-M   'P 1'
#
loop_
_entity.id
_entity.type
_entity.pdbx_description
1 polymer ?
#
loop_
_entity_poly.entity_id
_entity_poly.type
_entity_poly.pdbx_seq_one_letter_code
_entity_poly.pdbx_strand_id
1 'polypeptide(L)'
;MPVVGIDLGGTQLRVAVADNRGRVRTVVREATEARRGRQHVIDRIVGAVASALDQDGTPARRVSALGIGLPGPVDPAAGLVLSPANLPGFHNVPLNRILTRATVRE
;
A
#
# COMPACT_ATOMS: atom_id res chain seq x y z
N MET A 1 -0.24 7.76 -17.00
CA MET A 1 0.64 6.79 -16.31
C MET A 1 -0.24 5.94 -15.40
N PRO A 2 0.05 4.64 -15.23
CA PRO A 2 -0.71 3.79 -14.31
C PRO A 2 -0.56 4.25 -12.85
N VAL A 3 -1.54 3.86 -12.04
CA VAL A 3 -1.54 4.08 -10.59
C VAL A 3 -1.62 2.74 -9.87
N VAL A 4 -1.15 2.71 -8.63
CA VAL A 4 -1.25 1.56 -7.74
C VAL A 4 -2.21 1.87 -6.60
N GLY A 5 -3.21 1.01 -6.38
CA GLY A 5 -4.13 1.09 -5.26
C GLY A 5 -3.83 -0.01 -4.24
N ILE A 6 -3.79 0.35 -2.97
CA ILE A 6 -3.55 -0.56 -1.84
C ILE A 6 -4.79 -0.55 -0.93
N ASP A 7 -5.37 -1.71 -0.68
CA ASP A 7 -6.42 -1.92 0.32
C ASP A 7 -5.85 -2.75 1.46
N LEU A 8 -5.63 -2.10 2.60
CA LEU A 8 -5.01 -2.67 3.79
C LEU A 8 -6.06 -2.92 4.86
N GLY A 9 -6.57 -4.16 4.94
CA GLY A 9 -7.37 -4.63 6.07
C GLY A 9 -6.51 -5.27 7.16
N GLY A 10 -7.10 -5.56 8.32
CA GLY A 10 -6.40 -6.29 9.39
C GLY A 10 -6.03 -7.75 9.02
N THR A 11 -6.77 -8.33 8.07
CA THR A 11 -6.59 -9.73 7.64
C THR A 11 -6.12 -9.86 6.19
N GLN A 12 -6.64 -9.02 5.30
CA GLN A 12 -6.32 -9.07 3.87
C GLN A 12 -5.65 -7.78 3.40
N LEU A 13 -4.59 -7.96 2.63
CA LEU A 13 -3.90 -6.95 1.85
C LEU A 13 -4.21 -7.19 0.38
N ARG A 14 -4.64 -6.16 -0.33
CA ARG A 14 -4.86 -6.21 -1.77
C ARG A 14 -4.12 -5.06 -2.44
N VAL A 15 -3.45 -5.36 -3.55
CA VAL A 15 -2.76 -4.35 -4.34
C VAL A 15 -3.20 -4.49 -5.79
N ALA A 16 -3.61 -3.38 -6.39
CA ALA A 16 -4.09 -3.32 -7.75
C ALA A 16 -3.27 -2.34 -8.59
N VAL A 17 -2.95 -2.73 -9.82
CA VAL A 17 -2.42 -1.80 -10.83
C VAL A 17 -3.57 -1.39 -11.73
N ALA A 18 -3.81 -0.08 -11.88
CA ALA A 18 -4.85 0.47 -12.73
C ALA A 18 -4.27 1.36 -13.83
N ASP A 19 -4.98 1.47 -14.96
CA ASP A 19 -4.65 2.45 -16.00
C ASP A 19 -5.15 3.86 -15.65
N ASN A 20 -4.86 4.82 -16.51
CA ASN A 20 -5.27 6.22 -16.32
C ASN A 20 -6.78 6.46 -16.47
N ARG A 21 -7.56 5.44 -16.85
CA ARG A 21 -9.03 5.45 -16.89
C ARG A 21 -9.64 4.72 -15.69
N GLY A 22 -8.81 4.29 -14.73
CA GLY A 22 -9.23 3.55 -13.55
C GLY A 22 -9.54 2.07 -13.82
N ARG A 23 -9.19 1.52 -14.99
CA ARG A 23 -9.39 0.09 -15.26
C ARG A 23 -8.29 -0.71 -14.57
N VAL A 24 -8.70 -1.61 -13.69
CA VAL A 24 -7.79 -2.53 -12.99
C VAL A 24 -7.26 -3.56 -13.98
N ARG A 25 -5.94 -3.68 -14.09
CA ARG A 25 -5.24 -4.64 -14.96
C ARG A 25 -4.78 -5.88 -14.20
N THR A 26 -4.22 -5.68 -13.02
CA THR A 26 -3.68 -6.73 -12.16
C THR A 26 -4.10 -6.51 -10.72
N VAL A 27 -4.37 -7.59 -9.98
CA VAL A 27 -4.63 -7.57 -8.54
C VAL A 27 -3.89 -8.70 -7.86
N VAL A 28 -3.05 -8.37 -6.88
CA VAL A 28 -2.45 -9.32 -5.93
C VAL A 28 -3.24 -9.30 -4.63
N ARG A 29 -3.42 -10.48 -4.03
CA ARG A 29 -4.12 -10.66 -2.75
C ARG A 29 -3.27 -11.49 -1.82
N GLU A 30 -3.14 -11.01 -0.60
CA GLU A 30 -2.18 -11.52 0.37
C GLU A 30 -2.74 -11.40 1.79
N ALA A 31 -2.29 -12.25 2.72
CA ALA A 31 -2.62 -12.08 4.13
C ALA A 31 -1.86 -10.86 4.70
N THR A 32 -2.54 -9.98 5.45
CA THR A 32 -1.88 -8.82 6.09
C THR A 32 -0.95 -9.25 7.21
N GLU A 33 -1.34 -10.29 7.96
CA GLU A 33 -0.64 -10.74 9.16
C GLU A 33 -0.41 -9.61 10.19
N ALA A 34 -1.41 -8.74 10.39
CA ALA A 34 -1.27 -7.50 11.16
C ALA A 34 -0.72 -7.68 12.59
N ARG A 35 -0.96 -8.83 13.22
CA ARG A 35 -0.46 -9.18 14.56
C ARG A 35 1.06 -9.32 14.63
N ARG A 36 1.74 -9.51 13.49
CA ARG A 36 3.22 -9.55 13.40
C ARG A 36 3.87 -8.17 13.49
N GLY A 37 3.06 -7.11 13.58
CA GLY A 37 3.51 -5.76 13.88
C GLY A 37 3.79 -4.91 12.64
N ARG A 38 4.04 -3.62 12.90
CA ARG A 38 4.12 -2.58 11.88
C ARG A 38 5.12 -2.84 10.77
N GLN A 39 6.37 -3.19 11.12
CA GLN A 39 7.41 -3.37 10.12
C GLN A 39 7.06 -4.51 9.17
N HIS A 40 6.60 -5.64 9.72
CA HIS A 40 6.12 -6.77 8.92
C HIS A 40 5.05 -6.33 7.93
N VAL A 41 4.02 -5.61 8.38
CA VAL A 41 2.94 -5.13 7.49
C VAL A 41 3.47 -4.19 6.41
N ILE A 42 4.43 -3.30 6.72
CA ILE A 42 5.06 -2.43 5.71
C ILE A 42 5.79 -3.27 4.66
N ASP A 43 6.57 -4.27 5.07
CA ASP A 43 7.31 -5.15 4.15
C ASP A 43 6.34 -5.95 3.26
N ARG A 44 5.21 -6.40 3.82
CA ARG A 44 4.12 -7.05 3.06
C ARG A 44 3.53 -6.11 2.01
N ILE A 45 3.26 -4.84 2.35
CA ILE A 45 2.76 -3.84 1.40
C ILE A 45 3.76 -3.64 0.25
N VAL A 46 5.05 -3.43 0.58
CA VAL A 46 6.10 -3.19 -0.42
C VAL A 46 6.27 -4.40 -1.34
N GLY A 47 6.30 -5.62 -0.78
CA GLY A 47 6.37 -6.86 -1.54
C GLY A 47 5.17 -7.07 -2.46
N ALA A 48 3.95 -6.82 -1.97
CA ALA A 48 2.74 -6.94 -2.78
C ALA A 48 2.67 -5.89 -3.91
N VAL A 49 3.18 -4.68 -3.68
CA VAL A 49 3.33 -3.65 -4.73
C VAL A 49 4.31 -4.11 -5.80
N ALA A 50 5.49 -4.59 -5.41
CA ALA A 50 6.47 -5.13 -6.37
C ALA A 50 5.88 -6.29 -7.17
N SER A 51 5.26 -7.27 -6.50
CA SER A 51 4.60 -8.42 -7.12
C SER A 51 3.51 -8.01 -8.12
N ALA A 52 2.67 -7.03 -7.77
CA ALA A 52 1.60 -6.56 -8.66
C ALA A 52 2.16 -5.86 -9.92
N LEU A 53 3.24 -5.10 -9.77
CA LEU A 53 3.92 -4.43 -10.89
C LEU A 53 4.64 -5.42 -11.80
N ASP A 54 5.33 -6.41 -11.22
CA ASP A 54 6.02 -7.46 -11.96
C ASP A 54 5.02 -8.32 -12.76
N GLN A 55 3.89 -8.70 -12.15
CA GLN A 55 2.81 -9.44 -12.82
C GLN A 55 2.12 -8.64 -13.93
N ASP A 56 1.96 -7.32 -13.76
CA ASP A 56 1.41 -6.43 -14.78
C ASP A 56 2.44 -6.10 -15.89
N GLY A 57 3.73 -6.34 -15.66
CA GLY A 57 4.81 -5.92 -16.56
C GLY A 57 5.05 -4.41 -16.57
N THR A 58 4.61 -3.67 -15.54
CA THR A 58 4.81 -2.22 -15.43
C THR A 58 6.08 -1.91 -14.64
N PRO A 59 7.07 -1.21 -15.24
CA PRO A 59 8.22 -0.74 -14.49
C PRO A 59 7.81 0.26 -13.41
N ALA A 60 8.38 0.16 -12.20
CA ALA A 60 8.06 1.05 -11.07
C ALA A 60 8.15 2.55 -11.43
N ARG A 61 9.16 2.96 -12.21
CA ARG A 61 9.32 4.35 -12.72
C ARG A 61 8.16 4.88 -13.56
N ARG A 62 7.28 4.00 -14.05
CA ARG A 62 6.09 4.38 -14.84
C ARG A 62 4.83 4.54 -14.00
N VAL A 63 4.88 4.25 -12.70
CA VAL A 63 3.76 4.48 -11.78
C VAL A 63 3.72 5.96 -11.40
N SER A 64 2.59 6.63 -11.60
CA SER A 64 2.46 8.06 -11.25
C SER A 64 2.06 8.30 -9.80
N ALA A 65 1.40 7.35 -9.15
CA ALA A 65 0.96 7.49 -7.77
C ALA A 65 0.66 6.13 -7.13
N LEU A 66 0.80 6.10 -5.80
CA LEU A 66 0.28 5.06 -4.93
C LEU A 66 -0.84 5.66 -4.08
N GLY A 67 -2.00 5.01 -4.04
CA GLY A 67 -3.09 5.31 -3.11
C GLY A 67 -3.27 4.16 -2.12
N ILE A 68 -3.54 4.48 -0.86
CA ILE A 68 -3.78 3.47 0.18
C ILE A 68 -5.07 3.77 0.95
N GLY A 69 -5.93 2.76 1.05
CA GLY A 69 -7.09 2.73 1.94
C GLY A 69 -6.84 1.76 3.09
N LEU A 70 -7.26 2.13 4.30
CA LEU A 70 -7.11 1.33 5.51
C LEU A 70 -8.20 1.68 6.54
N PRO A 71 -8.57 0.77 7.46
CA PRO A 71 -9.61 1.03 8.44
C PRO A 71 -9.10 1.92 9.57
N GLY A 72 -9.84 2.98 9.89
CA GLY A 72 -9.60 3.83 11.05
C GLY A 72 -9.21 5.27 10.70
N PRO A 73 -8.92 6.08 11.73
CA PRO A 73 -8.67 7.50 11.56
C PRO A 73 -7.30 7.74 10.90
N VAL A 74 -7.30 8.65 9.93
CA VAL A 74 -6.12 9.12 9.20
C VAL A 74 -6.09 10.64 9.20
N ASP A 75 -4.89 11.20 9.09
CA ASP A 75 -4.68 12.59 8.68
C ASP A 75 -4.10 12.57 7.26
N PRO A 76 -4.92 12.77 6.22
CA PRO A 76 -4.45 12.74 4.83
C PRO A 76 -3.50 13.89 4.51
N ALA A 77 -3.65 15.05 5.16
CA ALA A 77 -2.82 16.22 4.92
C ALA A 77 -1.40 16.00 5.46
N ALA A 78 -1.28 15.40 6.65
CA ALA A 78 0.01 15.03 7.23
C ALA A 78 0.54 13.66 6.73
N GLY A 79 -0.30 12.87 6.04
CA GLY A 79 0.04 11.52 5.58
C GLY A 79 0.21 10.52 6.73
N LEU A 80 -0.55 10.69 7.82
CA LEU A 80 -0.46 9.90 9.04
C LEU A 80 -1.62 8.91 9.19
N VAL A 81 -1.30 7.74 9.71
CA VAL A 81 -2.27 6.80 10.30
C VAL A 81 -2.33 7.06 11.80
N LEU A 82 -3.49 7.42 12.34
CA LEU A 82 -3.58 7.96 13.70
C LEU A 82 -3.73 6.86 14.75
N SER A 83 -4.76 6.03 14.64
CA SER A 83 -5.03 4.95 15.61
C SER A 83 -6.05 3.92 15.09
N PRO A 84 -5.65 3.05 14.14
CA PRO A 84 -6.53 2.02 13.59
C PRO A 84 -6.72 0.87 14.58
N ALA A 85 -7.97 0.49 14.84
CA ALA A 85 -8.28 -0.60 15.79
C ALA A 85 -7.70 -1.97 15.37
N ASN A 86 -7.54 -2.18 14.06
CA ASN A 86 -7.27 -3.51 13.48
C ASN A 86 -5.82 -3.69 13.02
N LEU A 87 -4.95 -2.69 13.25
CA LEU A 87 -3.54 -2.70 12.81
C LEU A 87 -2.63 -2.35 14.00
N PRO A 88 -2.24 -3.35 14.82
CA PRO A 88 -1.38 -3.12 15.97
C PRO A 88 -0.07 -2.43 15.60
N GLY A 89 0.31 -1.40 16.37
CA GLY A 89 1.53 -0.64 16.14
C GLY A 89 1.41 0.46 15.08
N PHE A 90 0.22 0.72 14.53
CA PHE A 90 -0.04 1.81 13.58
C PHE A 90 -0.53 3.12 14.24
N HIS A 91 -0.03 3.46 15.43
CA HIS A 91 -0.37 4.72 16.09
C HIS A 91 0.56 5.86 15.64
N ASN A 92 0.00 6.95 15.13
CA ASN A 92 0.71 8.13 14.61
C ASN A 92 1.83 7.79 13.61
N VAL A 93 1.57 6.87 12.68
CA VAL A 93 2.57 6.38 11.72
C VAL A 93 2.57 7.23 10.45
N PRO A 94 3.73 7.79 10.03
CA PRO A 94 3.85 8.55 8.78
C PRO A 94 3.93 7.61 7.57
N LEU A 95 2.83 6.90 7.31
CA LEU A 95 2.79 5.81 6.32
C LEU A 95 3.10 6.31 4.91
N ASN A 96 2.63 7.50 4.54
CA ASN A 96 2.96 8.11 3.25
C ASN A 96 4.49 8.20 3.06
N ARG A 97 5.20 8.85 3.98
CA ARG A 97 6.66 9.01 3.92
C ARG A 97 7.40 7.68 3.89
N ILE A 98 6.94 6.70 4.68
CA ILE A 98 7.53 5.36 4.73
C ILE A 98 7.40 4.68 3.36
N LEU A 99 6.20 4.66 2.78
CA LEU A 99 5.95 3.98 1.52
C LEU A 99 6.65 4.71 0.36
N THR A 100 6.63 6.04 0.29
CA THR A 100 7.38 6.80 -0.73
C THR A 100 8.84 6.38 -0.76
N ARG A 101 9.51 6.29 0.39
CA ARG A 101 10.92 5.88 0.48
C ARG A 101 11.15 4.41 0.12
N ALA A 102 10.18 3.55 0.38
CA ALA A 102 10.31 2.12 0.17
C ALA A 102 10.00 1.69 -1.28
N THR A 103 9.09 2.39 -1.96
CA THR A 103 8.61 2.01 -3.31
C THR A 103 9.12 2.89 -4.44
N VAL A 104 9.54 4.13 -4.16
CA VAL A 104 10.19 4.99 -5.16
C VAL A 104 11.68 4.81 -5.04
N ARG A 105 12.27 4.07 -5.97
CA ARG A 105 13.72 4.06 -6.22
C ARG A 105 13.95 4.66 -7.60
N GLU A 106 14.90 5.59 -7.67
CA GLU A 106 15.41 6.17 -8.93
C GLU A 106 16.01 5.09 -9.84
#